data_AF-A0A3N1K9R7-F1
#
_entry.id   AF-A0A3N1K9R7-F1
#
_cell.length_a   1.000
_cell.length_b   1.000
_cell.length_c   1.000
_cell.angle_alpha   90.00
_cell.angle_beta   90.00
_cell.angle_gamma   90.00
#
_symmetry.space_group_name_H-M   'P 1'
#
loop_
_entity.id
_entity.type
_entity.pdbx_description
1 polymer ?
#
loop_
_entity_poly.entity_id
_entity_poly.type
_entity_poly.pdbx_seq_one_letter_code
_entity_poly.pdbx_strand_id
1 'polypeptide(L)'
;MVQYRVRTESLGEVANLLQSVVSTFDAHVAETGSVVRSVVDSSWEGEDATLFEKNWQEFQAGATALRTVLSSLAGRLQAAEGGYGSTESGLSGGFSESAGAMAVRPAAASAGLSAAVPADQQSPPAVEGPR
;
A
#
# COMPACT_ATOMS: atom_id res chain seq x y z
N MET A 1 18.74 -9.82 -11.23
CA MET A 1 17.81 -9.67 -10.09
C MET A 1 16.42 -9.46 -10.66
N VAL A 2 15.50 -10.40 -10.45
CA VAL A 2 14.10 -10.26 -10.89
C VAL A 2 13.40 -9.35 -9.88
N GLN A 3 12.98 -8.16 -10.29
CA GLN A 3 12.12 -7.33 -9.44
C GLN A 3 10.77 -8.02 -9.31
N TYR A 4 10.47 -8.56 -8.12
CA TYR A 4 9.14 -9.04 -7.78
C TYR A 4 8.25 -7.81 -7.53
N ARG A 5 7.74 -7.20 -8.60
CA ARG A 5 6.67 -6.19 -8.47
C ARG A 5 5.39 -6.93 -8.13
N VAL A 6 5.02 -6.92 -6.84
CA VAL A 6 3.64 -7.21 -6.45
C VAL A 6 2.77 -6.18 -7.16
N ARG A 7 1.92 -6.63 -8.09
CA ARG A 7 0.99 -5.72 -8.77
C ARG A 7 0.01 -5.23 -7.71
N THR A 8 0.05 -3.94 -7.40
CA THR A 8 -0.85 -3.30 -6.45
C THR A 8 -2.32 -3.59 -6.77
N GLU A 9 -2.69 -3.63 -8.06
CA GLU A 9 -4.03 -4.06 -8.50
C GLU A 9 -4.41 -5.47 -7.98
N SER A 10 -3.47 -6.41 -7.89
CA SER A 10 -3.77 -7.77 -7.40
C SER A 10 -4.11 -7.81 -5.92
N LEU A 11 -3.67 -6.83 -5.12
CA LEU A 11 -4.03 -6.73 -3.70
C LEU A 11 -5.47 -6.25 -3.53
N GLY A 12 -5.88 -5.26 -4.34
CA GLY A 12 -7.26 -4.76 -4.38
C GLY A 12 -8.25 -5.79 -4.90
N GLU A 13 -7.89 -6.55 -5.95
CA GLU A 13 -8.69 -7.66 -6.46
C GLU A 13 -8.93 -8.74 -5.40
N VAL A 14 -7.90 -9.12 -4.64
CA VAL A 14 -8.04 -10.11 -3.55
C VAL A 14 -8.85 -9.56 -2.39
N ALA A 15 -8.71 -8.28 -2.05
CA ALA A 15 -9.55 -7.64 -1.02
C ALA A 15 -11.04 -7.65 -1.42
N ASN A 16 -11.34 -7.32 -2.68
CA ASN A 16 -12.70 -7.38 -3.23
C ASN A 16 -13.25 -8.81 -3.26
N LEU A 17 -12.42 -9.79 -3.63
CA LEU A 17 -12.80 -11.20 -3.61
C LEU A 17 -13.12 -11.65 -2.17
N LEU A 18 -12.30 -11.29 -1.18
CA LEU A 18 -12.56 -11.59 0.22
C LEU A 18 -13.85 -10.96 0.71
N GLN A 19 -14.13 -9.72 0.32
CA GLN A 19 -15.39 -9.04 0.66
C GLN A 19 -16.60 -9.76 0.06
N SER A 20 -16.51 -10.23 -1.19
CA SER A 20 -17.54 -11.05 -1.82
C SER A 20 -17.73 -12.38 -1.09
N VAL A 21 -16.65 -13.05 -0.70
CA VAL A 21 -16.70 -14.31 0.05
C VAL A 21 -17.38 -14.10 1.41
N VAL A 22 -17.08 -13.02 2.12
CA VAL A 22 -17.74 -12.66 3.38
C VAL A 22 -19.25 -12.47 3.16
N SER A 23 -19.65 -11.77 2.10
CA SER A 23 -21.07 -11.58 1.79
C SER A 23 -21.80 -12.90 1.50
N THR A 24 -21.18 -13.80 0.73
CA THR A 24 -21.76 -15.12 0.45
C THR A 24 -21.82 -15.99 1.71
N PHE A 25 -20.78 -15.93 2.55
CA PHE A 25 -20.76 -16.63 3.83
C PHE A 25 -21.90 -16.16 4.75
N ASP A 26 -22.08 -14.85 4.89
CA ASP A 26 -23.17 -14.26 5.69
C ASP A 26 -24.55 -14.72 5.19
N ALA A 27 -24.74 -14.78 3.86
CA ALA A 27 -25.98 -15.26 3.26
C ALA A 27 -26.26 -16.74 3.60
N HIS A 28 -25.26 -17.62 3.49
CA HIS A 28 -25.41 -19.03 3.84
C HIS A 28 -25.68 -19.25 5.33
N VAL A 29 -25.05 -18.48 6.21
CA VAL A 29 -25.30 -18.55 7.67
C VAL A 29 -26.74 -18.11 7.97
N ALA A 30 -27.23 -17.05 7.35
CA ALA A 30 -28.60 -16.57 7.53
C ALA A 30 -29.64 -17.59 7.00
N GLU A 31 -29.41 -18.16 5.82
CA GLU A 31 -30.26 -19.21 5.24
C GLU A 31 -30.32 -20.44 6.15
N THR A 32 -29.16 -20.94 6.59
CA THR A 32 -29.08 -22.07 7.51
C THR A 32 -29.82 -21.76 8.81
N GLY A 33 -29.68 -20.55 9.35
CA GLY A 33 -30.39 -20.12 10.54
C GLY A 33 -31.91 -20.10 10.41
N SER A 34 -32.43 -19.72 9.24
CA SER A 34 -33.86 -19.79 8.94
C SER A 34 -34.36 -21.24 8.88
N VAL A 35 -33.61 -22.14 8.24
CA VAL A 35 -33.95 -23.57 8.18
C VAL A 35 -33.92 -24.19 9.58
N VAL A 36 -32.87 -23.95 10.34
CA VAL A 36 -32.73 -24.45 11.72
C VAL A 36 -33.89 -23.97 12.59
N ARG A 37 -34.21 -22.68 12.53
CA ARG A 37 -35.31 -22.12 13.31
C ARG A 37 -36.66 -22.74 12.90
N SER A 38 -36.89 -22.95 11.61
CA SER A 38 -38.08 -23.65 11.10
C SER A 38 -38.19 -25.10 11.59
N VAL A 39 -37.07 -25.82 11.73
CA VAL A 39 -37.08 -27.21 12.22
C VAL A 39 -37.30 -27.25 13.72
N VAL A 40 -36.58 -26.41 14.48
CA VAL A 40 -36.61 -26.36 15.95
C VAL A 40 -37.98 -25.87 16.46
N ASP A 41 -38.51 -24.77 15.92
CA ASP A 41 -39.79 -24.19 16.37
C ASP A 41 -41.00 -25.11 16.13
N SER A 42 -40.88 -26.05 15.19
CA SER A 42 -42.04 -26.84 14.75
C SER A 42 -42.44 -27.96 15.71
N SER A 43 -41.52 -28.52 16.51
CA SER A 43 -41.87 -29.65 17.39
C SER A 43 -40.74 -30.19 18.30
N TRP A 44 -39.55 -29.59 18.35
CA TRP A 44 -38.40 -30.21 19.00
C TRP A 44 -38.20 -29.71 20.43
N GLU A 45 -38.61 -30.51 21.41
CA GLU A 45 -38.47 -30.22 22.83
C GLU A 45 -37.60 -31.28 23.54
N GLY A 46 -36.99 -30.90 24.67
CA GLY A 46 -36.21 -31.80 25.52
C GLY A 46 -34.72 -31.46 25.63
N GLU A 47 -33.96 -32.35 26.25
CA GLU A 47 -32.52 -32.16 26.51
C GLU A 47 -31.70 -32.05 25.21
N ASP A 48 -32.06 -32.82 24.19
CA ASP A 48 -31.43 -32.76 22.87
C ASP A 48 -31.66 -31.41 22.17
N ALA A 49 -32.85 -30.82 22.32
CA ALA A 49 -33.14 -29.50 21.76
C ALA A 49 -32.29 -28.41 22.44
N THR A 50 -32.12 -28.52 23.76
CA THR A 50 -31.27 -27.60 24.54
C THR A 50 -29.79 -27.74 24.14
N LEU A 51 -29.31 -28.97 23.98
CA LEU A 51 -27.95 -29.24 23.50
C LEU A 51 -27.75 -28.72 22.07
N PHE A 52 -28.72 -28.91 21.19
CA PHE A 52 -28.67 -28.39 19.84
C PHE A 52 -28.62 -26.87 19.83
N GLU A 53 -29.47 -26.18 20.60
CA GLU A 53 -29.47 -24.72 20.70
C GLU A 53 -28.10 -24.19 21.17
N LYS A 54 -27.50 -24.83 22.17
CA LYS A 54 -26.15 -24.49 22.63
C LYS A 54 -25.12 -24.64 21.51
N ASN A 55 -25.07 -25.78 20.83
CA ASN A 55 -24.16 -26.02 19.71
C ASN A 55 -24.39 -25.03 18.56
N TRP A 56 -25.66 -24.66 18.32
CA TRP A 56 -26.03 -23.67 17.31
C TRP A 56 -25.55 -22.26 17.67
N GLN A 57 -25.59 -21.88 18.95
CA GLN A 57 -25.01 -20.63 19.43
C GLN A 57 -23.47 -20.63 19.30
N GLU A 58 -22.81 -21.74 19.63
CA GLU A 58 -21.36 -21.90 19.45
C GLU A 58 -20.95 -21.79 17.97
N PHE A 59 -21.72 -22.41 17.07
CA PHE A 59 -21.54 -22.27 15.63
C PHE A 59 -21.65 -20.80 15.18
N GLN A 60 -22.68 -20.07 15.61
CA GLN A 60 -22.88 -18.66 15.27
C GLN A 60 -21.73 -17.77 15.79
N ALA A 61 -21.22 -18.05 16.99
CA ALA A 61 -20.06 -17.37 17.54
C ALA A 61 -18.81 -17.62 16.69
N GLY A 62 -18.57 -18.87 16.28
CA GLY A 62 -17.47 -19.23 15.38
C GLY A 62 -17.59 -18.57 14.00
N ALA A 63 -18.80 -18.53 13.43
CA ALA A 63 -19.08 -17.84 12.17
C ALA A 63 -18.77 -16.34 12.25
N THR A 64 -19.15 -15.69 13.35
CA THR A 64 -18.86 -14.28 13.61
C THR A 64 -17.35 -14.02 13.75
N ALA A 65 -16.62 -14.92 14.43
CA ALA A 65 -15.17 -14.83 14.53
C ALA A 65 -14.50 -14.95 13.16
N LEU A 66 -14.94 -15.90 12.32
CA LEU A 66 -14.43 -16.07 10.96
C LEU A 66 -14.67 -14.82 10.09
N ARG A 67 -15.88 -14.28 10.12
CA ARG A 67 -16.22 -13.01 9.45
C ARG A 67 -15.29 -11.88 9.88
N THR A 68 -15.00 -11.77 11.18
CA THR A 68 -14.12 -10.74 11.73
C THR A 68 -12.70 -10.88 11.19
N VAL A 69 -12.18 -12.10 11.11
CA VAL A 69 -10.84 -12.37 10.56
C VAL A 69 -10.78 -12.04 9.06
N LEU A 70 -11.77 -12.47 8.28
CA LEU A 70 -11.79 -12.24 6.83
C LEU A 70 -11.93 -10.75 6.48
N SER A 71 -12.80 -10.02 7.19
CA SER A 71 -12.95 -8.56 7.01
C SER A 71 -11.71 -7.79 7.45
N SER A 72 -11.06 -8.20 8.55
CA SER A 72 -9.77 -7.62 8.97
C SER A 72 -8.69 -7.83 7.91
N LEU A 73 -8.60 -9.03 7.32
CA LEU A 73 -7.66 -9.33 6.25
C LEU A 73 -7.92 -8.47 5.01
N ALA A 74 -9.18 -8.37 4.57
CA ALA A 74 -9.56 -7.52 3.44
C ALA A 74 -9.16 -6.05 3.67
N GLY A 75 -9.45 -5.51 4.85
CA GLY A 75 -9.07 -4.14 5.22
C GLY A 75 -7.55 -3.92 5.22
N ARG A 76 -6.76 -4.89 5.68
CA ARG A 76 -5.29 -4.81 5.66
C ARG A 76 -4.72 -4.86 4.24
N LEU A 77 -5.31 -5.66 3.35
CA LEU A 77 -4.92 -5.72 1.94
C LEU A 77 -5.22 -4.41 1.21
N GLN A 78 -6.38 -3.82 1.46
CA GLN A 78 -6.76 -2.53 0.90
C GLN A 78 -5.88 -1.37 1.43
N ALA A 79 -5.53 -1.41 2.72
CA ALA A 79 -4.57 -0.45 3.29
C ALA A 79 -3.17 -0.60 2.67
N ALA A 80 -2.74 -1.84 2.38
CA ALA A 80 -1.46 -2.10 1.72
C ALA A 80 -1.46 -1.55 0.27
N GLU A 81 -2.54 -1.75 -0.49
CA GLU A 81 -2.72 -1.18 -1.83
C GLU A 81 -2.54 0.35 -1.81
N GLY A 82 -3.23 1.05 -0.91
CA GLY A 82 -3.13 2.51 -0.77
C GLY A 82 -1.72 2.99 -0.37
N GLY A 83 -1.04 2.23 0.50
CA GLY A 83 0.33 2.52 0.92
C GLY A 83 1.35 2.40 -0.22
N TYR A 84 1.23 1.36 -1.05
CA TYR A 84 2.08 1.19 -2.23
C TYR A 84 1.79 2.26 -3.30
N GLY A 85 0.52 2.58 -3.56
CA GLY A 85 0.14 3.64 -4.51
C GLY A 85 0.68 5.01 -4.10
N SER A 86 0.62 5.35 -2.81
CA SER A 86 1.18 6.59 -2.27
C SER A 86 2.71 6.64 -2.39
N THR A 87 3.38 5.50 -2.18
CA THR A 87 4.84 5.40 -2.28
C THR A 87 5.33 5.52 -3.73
N GLU A 88 4.70 4.86 -4.69
CA GLU A 88 5.06 5.03 -6.12
C GLU A 88 4.76 6.45 -6.62
N SER A 89 3.65 7.06 -6.20
CA SER A 89 3.30 8.44 -6.56
C SER A 89 4.31 9.45 -5.99
N GLY A 90 4.72 9.28 -4.74
CA GLY A 90 5.72 10.14 -4.09
C GLY A 90 7.11 10.01 -4.74
N LEU A 91 7.51 8.80 -5.11
CA LEU A 91 8.77 8.57 -5.85
C LEU A 91 8.71 9.20 -7.25
N SER A 92 7.63 8.96 -8.02
CA SER A 92 7.47 9.53 -9.37
C SER A 92 7.44 11.07 -9.36
N GLY A 93 6.76 11.67 -8.39
CA GLY A 93 6.73 13.11 -8.19
C GLY A 93 8.10 13.68 -7.83
N GLY A 94 8.82 13.06 -6.89
CA GLY A 94 10.16 13.48 -6.49
C GLY A 94 11.20 13.36 -7.60
N PHE A 95 11.11 12.32 -8.45
CA PHE A 95 11.97 12.20 -9.62
C PHE A 95 11.65 13.24 -10.71
N SER A 96 10.36 13.56 -10.93
CA SER A 96 9.95 14.60 -11.88
C SER A 96 10.35 16.00 -11.43
N GLU A 97 10.24 16.29 -10.13
CA GLU A 97 10.65 17.58 -9.55
C GLU A 97 12.18 17.76 -9.57
N SER A 98 12.94 16.69 -9.30
CA SER A 98 14.41 16.68 -9.42
C SER A 98 14.87 16.86 -10.88
N ALA A 99 14.18 16.23 -11.84
CA ALA A 99 14.46 16.42 -13.27
C ALA A 99 14.14 17.86 -13.73
N GLY A 100 13.07 18.47 -13.20
CA GLY A 100 12.73 19.88 -13.43
C GLY A 100 13.75 20.84 -12.81
N ALA A 101 14.27 20.53 -11.62
CA ALA A 101 15.31 21.32 -10.95
C ALA A 101 16.68 21.27 -11.67
N MET A 102 16.97 20.19 -12.40
CA MET A 102 18.16 20.09 -13.25
C MET A 102 18.02 20.78 -14.63
N ALA A 103 16.78 21.02 -15.08
CA ALA A 103 16.51 21.55 -16.42
C ALA A 103 16.52 23.09 -16.52
N VAL A 104 16.69 23.83 -15.41
CA VAL A 104 16.71 25.30 -15.42
C VAL A 104 18.02 25.84 -14.84
N ARG A 105 19.11 25.72 -15.62
CA ARG A 105 20.13 26.76 -15.69
C ARG A 105 20.33 27.13 -17.16
N PRO A 106 19.66 28.18 -17.68
CA PRO A 106 20.09 28.73 -18.95
C PRO A 106 21.53 29.24 -18.75
N ALA A 107 22.45 28.67 -19.51
CA ALA A 107 23.78 29.23 -19.66
C ALA A 107 23.61 30.63 -20.28
N ALA A 108 23.69 31.68 -19.45
CA ALA A 108 23.80 33.04 -19.93
C ALA A 108 25.16 33.17 -20.64
N ALA A 109 25.15 33.00 -21.96
CA ALA A 109 26.28 33.34 -22.79
C ALA A 109 26.35 34.87 -22.97
N SER A 110 27.57 35.38 -22.85
CA SER A 110 28.08 36.62 -23.48
C SER A 110 28.01 37.92 -22.68
N ALA A 111 29.04 38.17 -21.86
CA ALA A 111 29.69 39.48 -21.79
C ALA A 111 31.10 39.32 -21.19
N GLY A 112 32.14 39.49 -22.00
CA GLY A 112 33.52 39.66 -21.49
C GLY A 112 34.59 38.78 -22.11
N LEU A 113 34.62 38.60 -23.43
CA LEU A 113 35.82 38.12 -24.13
C LEU A 113 36.44 39.27 -24.92
N SER A 114 37.19 40.14 -24.23
CA SER A 114 38.14 41.09 -24.82
C SER A 114 39.11 41.59 -23.75
N ALA A 115 40.16 40.82 -23.49
CA ALA A 115 41.44 41.37 -23.03
C ALA A 115 42.52 40.42 -23.54
N ALA A 116 43.11 40.83 -24.67
CA ALA A 116 44.24 40.18 -25.29
C ALA A 116 45.45 40.19 -24.36
N VAL A 117 46.19 39.09 -24.37
CA VAL A 117 47.52 38.92 -23.77
C VAL A 117 48.54 39.72 -24.56
N PRO A 118 49.38 40.55 -23.93
CA PRO A 118 50.73 40.81 -24.43
C PRO A 118 51.75 39.99 -23.63
N ALA A 119 52.51 39.20 -24.37
CA ALA A 119 53.76 38.62 -23.91
C ALA A 119 54.90 39.65 -24.03
N ASP A 120 55.90 39.47 -23.17
CA ASP A 120 57.29 39.92 -23.30
C ASP A 120 57.69 41.29 -22.71
N GLN A 121 58.25 41.29 -21.49
CA GLN A 121 59.65 41.68 -21.27
C GLN A 121 60.12 41.51 -19.80
N GLN A 122 61.28 40.85 -19.67
CA GLN A 122 62.35 40.96 -18.66
C GLN A 122 62.26 40.32 -17.25
N SER A 123 63.14 39.32 -17.07
CA SER A 123 63.61 38.64 -15.84
C SER A 123 64.54 39.52 -14.93
N PRO A 124 65.23 38.97 -13.89
CA PRO A 124 64.88 38.79 -12.45
C PRO A 124 65.94 39.54 -11.54
N PRO A 125 66.36 39.14 -10.31
CA PRO A 125 65.75 38.50 -9.11
C PRO A 125 65.97 39.30 -7.78
N ALA A 126 65.31 38.95 -6.67
CA ALA A 126 65.80 39.09 -5.27
C ALA A 126 64.82 38.37 -4.32
N VAL A 127 65.09 37.16 -3.82
CA VAL A 127 65.79 36.86 -2.54
C VAL A 127 65.30 37.75 -1.39
N GLU A 128 64.47 37.22 -0.48
CA GLU A 128 64.91 36.84 0.88
C GLU A 128 63.81 36.09 1.65
N GLY A 129 64.23 35.10 2.42
CA GLY A 129 63.40 34.26 3.29
C GLY A 129 63.17 34.87 4.68
N PRO A 130 62.85 34.04 5.69
CA PRO A 130 61.89 34.34 6.75
C PRO A 130 62.48 34.97 8.02
N ARG A 131 61.61 35.39 8.93
CA ARG A 131 61.89 35.48 10.37
C ARG A 131 60.77 34.84 11.18
#